data_AF-A0A662Y6P5-F1
#
_entry.id   AF-A0A662Y6P5-F1
#
_cell.length_a   1.000
_cell.length_b   1.000
_cell.length_c   1.000
_cell.angle_alpha   90.00
_cell.angle_beta   90.00
_cell.angle_gamma   90.00
#
_symmetry.space_group_name_H-M   'P 1'
#
loop_
_entity.id
_entity.type
_entity.pdbx_description
1 polymer ?
#
loop_
_entity_poly.entity_id
_entity_poly.type
_entity_poly.pdbx_seq_one_letter_code
_entity_poly.pdbx_strand_id
1 'polypeptide(L)'
;MRLILAAASAALVLRHALGAISVPSAPVNVALDVLGPDALGVTWEPPLTDGGAPVSAYLVEWDPAPGTREVQTVRSSTNTGANEVQTVQSYAGSVQEEQRVTSSALANGEVQTITTSAAPGEVLGGVFTIELDTTASGGSIQRSGVIGFNAQASGSRVGVKEILNAMANIGPSGVQDVVMSPADAQGGITWTITFNTAMGDVPQFTLSSSFLTGSGANVVLSTTLNGNVIHGGVFTLGFNGDTTRDLAPDTSDAEMQQALEELQSIESVDVTRVGPDAQNGYYWDVTFTGDANAGDLPLMTVGKNTLLATNAAVVVTPRSAGNQLGGSFKLTFSSTTTADIPCDADASTLKSALETLGTVGTLDVSRSEADLQGGYIWTISFLTLKGSLSQLVSDVTRLTETRTDGAAASKGVR
;
A
#
# COMPACT_ATOMS: atom_id res chain seq x y z
N MET A 1 48.61 12.97 -44.48
CA MET A 1 49.09 12.11 -45.59
C MET A 1 50.45 12.63 -46.04
N ARG A 2 51.43 11.73 -46.30
CA ARG A 2 52.89 11.98 -46.49
C ARG A 2 53.65 12.37 -45.22
N LEU A 3 54.89 11.90 -44.96
CA LEU A 3 55.62 10.71 -45.46
C LEU A 3 56.73 10.30 -44.43
N ILE A 4 57.33 9.13 -44.61
CA ILE A 4 58.32 8.45 -43.76
C ILE A 4 59.76 8.95 -43.98
N LEU A 5 60.64 8.82 -42.97
CA LEU A 5 62.05 8.45 -43.19
C LEU A 5 62.61 7.54 -42.08
N ALA A 6 63.36 6.50 -42.47
CA ALA A 6 64.19 5.62 -41.61
C ALA A 6 65.69 5.98 -41.80
N ALA A 7 66.74 5.36 -41.24
CA ALA A 7 67.00 4.14 -40.44
C ALA A 7 68.32 4.36 -39.61
N ALA A 8 69.06 3.43 -38.98
CA ALA A 8 69.07 1.96 -38.89
C ALA A 8 69.83 1.45 -37.62
N SER A 9 69.84 0.11 -37.44
CA SER A 9 70.82 -0.84 -36.85
C SER A 9 72.09 -0.35 -36.09
N ALA A 10 72.63 -1.09 -35.11
CA ALA A 10 72.63 -2.56 -34.96
C ALA A 10 72.57 -3.07 -33.50
N ALA A 11 72.27 -4.37 -33.34
CA ALA A 11 71.96 -5.02 -32.06
C ALA A 11 73.18 -5.63 -31.34
N LEU A 12 73.08 -5.73 -30.02
CA LEU A 12 73.74 -6.78 -29.23
C LEU A 12 72.68 -7.48 -28.37
N VAL A 13 72.59 -8.80 -28.52
CA VAL A 13 71.54 -9.61 -27.88
C VAL A 13 71.97 -10.03 -26.48
N LEU A 14 71.22 -9.62 -25.45
CA LEU A 14 71.22 -10.29 -24.16
C LEU A 14 69.85 -10.95 -23.94
N ARG A 15 69.78 -12.26 -24.16
CA ARG A 15 68.58 -13.05 -23.87
C ARG A 15 68.40 -13.18 -22.35
N HIS A 16 67.60 -12.29 -21.77
CA HIS A 16 66.82 -12.60 -20.56
C HIS A 16 65.35 -12.72 -20.96
N ALA A 17 64.59 -13.50 -20.21
CA ALA A 17 63.25 -13.92 -20.62
C ALA A 17 62.35 -12.71 -20.88
N LEU A 18 61.66 -12.72 -22.04
CA LEU A 18 60.50 -11.87 -22.29
C LEU A 18 59.38 -12.31 -21.34
N GLY A 19 59.39 -11.78 -20.13
CA GLY A 19 58.21 -11.77 -19.27
C GLY A 19 57.07 -11.12 -20.05
N ALA A 20 55.89 -11.74 -20.05
CA ALA A 20 54.73 -11.17 -20.72
C ALA A 20 54.45 -9.79 -20.12
N ILE A 21 54.36 -8.76 -20.97
CA ILE A 21 53.92 -7.44 -20.54
C ILE A 21 52.50 -7.60 -20.00
N SER A 22 52.32 -7.38 -18.70
CA SER A 22 51.01 -7.44 -18.05
C SER A 22 50.39 -6.05 -17.98
N VAL A 23 49.11 -5.99 -17.62
CA VAL A 23 48.49 -4.72 -17.25
C VAL A 23 49.22 -4.16 -16.01
N PRO A 24 49.56 -2.86 -15.96
CA PRO A 24 50.04 -2.22 -14.74
C PRO A 24 49.06 -2.39 -13.58
N SER A 25 49.54 -2.29 -12.33
CA SER A 25 48.63 -2.22 -11.18
C SER A 25 47.84 -0.90 -11.19
N ALA A 26 46.86 -0.75 -10.29
CA ALA A 26 46.23 0.55 -10.08
C ALA A 26 47.26 1.60 -9.60
N PRO A 27 47.05 2.90 -9.91
CA PRO A 27 47.76 4.00 -9.25
C PRO A 27 47.58 3.95 -7.74
N VAL A 28 48.56 4.46 -6.99
CA VAL A 28 48.50 4.51 -5.52
C VAL A 28 48.42 5.96 -5.02
N ASN A 29 48.08 6.15 -3.75
CA ASN A 29 47.96 7.47 -3.11
C ASN A 29 47.08 8.46 -3.92
N VAL A 30 45.97 7.97 -4.48
CA VAL A 30 44.99 8.82 -5.16
C VAL A 30 44.33 9.73 -4.12
N ALA A 31 44.54 11.04 -4.26
CA ALA A 31 44.01 12.07 -3.38
C ALA A 31 43.24 13.13 -4.18
N LEU A 32 42.17 13.64 -3.58
CA LEU A 32 41.27 14.65 -4.16
C LEU A 32 41.31 15.92 -3.30
N ASP A 33 41.69 17.04 -3.91
CA ASP A 33 41.69 18.36 -3.30
C ASP A 33 40.64 19.26 -3.96
N VAL A 34 39.93 20.07 -3.17
CA VAL A 34 39.01 21.09 -3.69
C VAL A 34 39.80 22.37 -3.97
N LEU A 35 39.97 22.72 -5.24
CA LEU A 35 40.73 23.89 -5.67
C LEU A 35 39.86 25.14 -5.85
N GLY A 36 38.56 24.96 -6.06
CA GLY A 36 37.59 26.03 -6.24
C GLY A 36 36.14 25.50 -6.34
N PRO A 37 35.14 26.40 -6.51
CA PRO A 37 33.73 26.01 -6.63
C PRO A 37 33.41 25.21 -7.91
N ASP A 38 34.31 25.27 -8.90
CA ASP A 38 34.22 24.66 -10.23
C ASP A 38 35.46 23.82 -10.58
N ALA A 39 36.35 23.57 -9.62
CA ALA A 39 37.64 22.92 -9.86
C ALA A 39 38.03 21.93 -8.75
N LEU A 40 38.29 20.68 -9.15
CA LEU A 40 38.88 19.63 -8.32
C LEU A 40 40.29 19.31 -8.81
N GLY A 41 41.23 19.15 -7.89
CA GLY A 41 42.56 18.61 -8.16
C GLY A 41 42.59 17.13 -7.79
N VAL A 42 42.97 16.27 -8.74
CA VAL A 42 43.26 14.86 -8.47
C VAL A 42 44.76 14.65 -8.57
N THR A 43 45.36 14.07 -7.53
CA THR A 43 46.77 13.68 -7.52
C THR A 43 46.89 12.18 -7.27
N TRP A 44 47.94 11.56 -7.78
CA TRP A 44 48.23 10.13 -7.59
C TRP A 44 49.71 9.86 -7.80
N GLU A 45 50.17 8.75 -7.26
CA GLU A 45 51.50 8.20 -7.51
C GLU A 45 51.44 7.07 -8.58
N PRO A 46 52.54 6.83 -9.31
CA PRO A 46 52.61 5.73 -10.27
C PRO A 46 52.30 4.36 -9.63
N PRO A 47 51.78 3.41 -10.42
CA PRO A 47 51.47 2.08 -9.92
C PRO A 47 52.72 1.35 -9.40
N LEU A 48 52.55 0.56 -8.34
CA LEU A 48 53.62 -0.23 -7.72
C LEU A 48 54.29 -1.21 -8.69
N THR A 49 53.59 -1.62 -9.75
CA THR A 49 54.15 -2.38 -10.86
C THR A 49 53.65 -1.83 -12.19
N ASP A 50 54.56 -1.55 -13.12
CA ASP A 50 54.27 -1.09 -14.49
C ASP A 50 53.98 -2.24 -15.48
N GLY A 51 53.94 -3.49 -14.99
CA GLY A 51 53.72 -4.67 -15.83
C GLY A 51 54.87 -5.01 -16.78
N GLY A 52 56.04 -4.38 -16.63
CA GLY A 52 57.22 -4.58 -17.48
C GLY A 52 57.36 -3.60 -18.65
N ALA A 53 56.53 -2.54 -18.70
CA ALA A 53 56.67 -1.46 -19.66
C ALA A 53 56.23 -0.11 -19.05
N PRO A 54 56.92 1.02 -19.32
CA PRO A 54 56.57 2.30 -18.70
C PRO A 54 55.13 2.74 -18.98
N VAL A 55 54.42 3.17 -17.93
CA VAL A 55 53.07 3.73 -18.05
C VAL A 55 53.10 5.01 -18.88
N SER A 56 52.31 5.04 -19.95
CA SER A 56 52.32 6.13 -20.95
C SER A 56 51.24 7.20 -20.73
N ALA A 57 50.13 6.84 -20.07
CA ALA A 57 49.01 7.72 -19.76
C ALA A 57 48.15 7.13 -18.62
N TYR A 58 47.31 7.97 -18.02
CA TYR A 58 46.23 7.55 -17.11
C TYR A 58 44.89 8.03 -17.68
N LEU A 59 43.84 7.23 -17.51
CA LEU A 59 42.46 7.66 -17.70
C LEU A 59 41.91 8.07 -16.33
N VAL A 60 41.30 9.25 -16.25
CA VAL A 60 40.56 9.70 -15.07
C VAL A 60 39.09 9.74 -15.44
N GLU A 61 38.30 8.93 -14.77
CA GLU A 61 36.84 8.85 -14.93
C GLU A 61 36.19 9.47 -13.69
N TRP A 62 35.10 10.20 -13.87
CA TRP A 62 34.30 10.77 -12.79
C TRP A 62 32.82 10.53 -13.08
N ASP A 63 32.03 10.31 -12.04
CA ASP A 63 30.59 10.11 -12.16
C ASP A 63 29.86 11.46 -12.07
N PRO A 64 29.15 11.90 -13.13
CA PRO A 64 28.31 13.09 -13.09
C PRO A 64 26.89 12.82 -12.57
N ALA A 65 26.52 11.57 -12.29
CA ALA A 65 25.23 11.25 -11.70
C ALA A 65 25.15 11.82 -10.27
N PRO A 66 24.02 12.44 -9.87
CA PRO A 66 23.80 12.77 -8.48
C PRO A 66 23.68 11.46 -7.69
N GLY A 67 24.73 11.12 -6.94
CA GLY A 67 24.71 9.98 -6.04
C GLY A 67 23.54 10.06 -5.04
N THR A 68 23.11 8.90 -4.55
CA THR A 68 22.14 8.82 -3.44
C THR A 68 22.58 9.72 -2.28
N ARG A 69 21.67 10.56 -1.77
CA ARG A 69 21.98 11.55 -0.73
C ARG A 69 22.57 10.90 0.52
N GLU A 70 23.89 10.98 0.68
CA GLU A 70 24.55 10.81 1.97
C GLU A 70 24.76 12.19 2.60
N VAL A 71 24.25 12.40 3.82
CA VAL A 71 24.36 13.70 4.51
C VAL A 71 25.69 13.80 5.23
N GLN A 72 26.77 14.10 4.51
CA GLN A 72 28.05 14.42 5.12
C GLN A 72 28.09 15.87 5.61
N THR A 73 28.03 16.05 6.93
CA THR A 73 28.07 17.37 7.59
C THR A 73 29.52 17.87 7.71
N VAL A 74 29.97 18.70 6.77
CA VAL A 74 31.28 19.36 6.87
C VAL A 74 31.19 20.60 7.76
N ARG A 75 31.74 20.52 8.99
CA ARG A 75 31.92 21.68 9.88
C ARG A 75 33.35 22.19 9.84
N SER A 76 33.55 23.46 9.49
CA SER A 76 34.81 24.17 9.68
C SER A 76 34.89 24.80 11.07
N SER A 77 35.36 24.04 12.06
CA SER A 77 35.71 24.58 13.38
C SER A 77 37.21 24.88 13.46
N THR A 78 37.58 25.98 14.12
CA THR A 78 38.98 26.28 14.44
C THR A 78 39.51 25.25 15.44
N ASN A 79 40.40 24.38 14.97
CA ASN A 79 40.92 23.23 15.70
C ASN A 79 41.66 23.64 17.00
N THR A 80 41.09 23.29 18.16
CA THR A 80 41.69 23.49 19.50
C THR A 80 42.27 22.21 20.10
N GLY A 81 42.40 21.13 19.33
CA GLY A 81 43.01 19.85 19.73
C GLY A 81 42.04 18.68 19.63
N ALA A 82 42.55 17.48 19.96
CA ALA A 82 41.84 16.21 19.81
C ALA A 82 40.66 16.07 20.80
N ASN A 83 39.50 16.55 20.35
CA ASN A 83 38.19 16.29 20.95
C ASN A 83 37.66 14.94 20.45
N GLU A 84 37.10 14.12 21.33
CA GLU A 84 36.36 12.92 20.92
C GLU A 84 34.94 13.29 20.52
N VAL A 85 34.41 12.62 19.49
CA VAL A 85 33.01 12.69 19.08
C VAL A 85 32.37 11.33 19.30
N GLN A 86 31.26 11.30 20.01
CA GLN A 86 30.39 10.12 20.13
C GLN A 86 29.02 10.44 19.53
N THR A 87 28.44 9.48 18.82
CA THR A 87 27.08 9.53 18.31
C THR A 87 26.19 8.66 19.18
N VAL A 88 25.00 9.16 19.52
CA VAL A 88 23.93 8.40 20.15
C VAL A 88 22.76 8.40 19.17
N GLN A 89 22.25 7.22 18.78
CA GLN A 89 21.08 7.09 17.91
C GLN A 89 19.96 6.37 18.65
N SER A 90 18.79 6.99 18.78
CA SER A 90 17.54 6.27 19.04
C SER A 90 16.99 5.69 17.75
N TYR A 91 16.44 4.48 17.80
CA TYR A 91 15.88 3.79 16.64
C TYR A 91 14.72 2.87 17.04
N ALA A 92 13.88 2.53 16.08
CA ALA A 92 13.00 1.37 16.08
C ALA A 92 13.13 0.65 14.73
N GLY A 93 12.78 -0.63 14.65
CA GLY A 93 12.62 -1.35 13.38
C GLY A 93 11.21 -1.14 12.84
N SER A 94 11.09 -0.81 11.56
CA SER A 94 9.82 -0.39 10.96
C SER A 94 8.69 -1.42 11.10
N VAL A 95 7.49 -0.92 11.38
CA VAL A 95 6.20 -1.57 11.08
C VAL A 95 5.67 -0.91 9.82
N GLN A 96 5.20 -1.71 8.85
CA GLN A 96 4.52 -1.17 7.69
C GLN A 96 3.11 -0.73 8.09
N GLU A 97 2.75 0.50 7.71
CA GLU A 97 1.38 1.00 7.80
C GLU A 97 0.50 0.25 6.79
N GLU A 98 -0.63 -0.31 7.22
CA GLU A 98 -1.66 -0.93 6.38
C GLU A 98 -2.98 -0.16 6.58
N GLN A 99 -3.53 0.38 5.49
CA GLN A 99 -4.82 1.08 5.47
C GLN A 99 -5.77 0.39 4.48
N ARG A 100 -7.00 0.13 4.92
CA ARG A 100 -8.05 -0.46 4.08
C ARG A 100 -8.96 0.62 3.52
N VAL A 101 -9.00 0.71 2.19
CA VAL A 101 -10.04 1.42 1.44
C VAL A 101 -11.18 0.45 1.16
N THR A 102 -12.42 0.82 1.44
CA THR A 102 -13.61 -0.01 1.17
C THR A 102 -14.64 0.79 0.39
N SER A 103 -15.07 0.32 -0.77
CA SER A 103 -16.27 0.77 -1.47
C SER A 103 -17.46 -0.09 -1.06
N SER A 104 -18.62 0.55 -0.84
CA SER A 104 -19.84 -0.12 -0.38
C SER A 104 -21.09 0.63 -0.84
N ALA A 105 -22.25 -0.04 -0.83
CA ALA A 105 -23.55 0.57 -1.06
C ALA A 105 -24.59 -0.02 -0.10
N LEU A 106 -25.77 0.61 0.01
CA LEU A 106 -26.85 0.06 0.83
C LEU A 106 -27.35 -1.27 0.23
N ALA A 107 -27.23 -2.36 0.96
CA ALA A 107 -27.80 -3.64 0.61
C ALA A 107 -29.34 -3.59 0.67
N ASN A 108 -30.01 -3.62 -0.48
CA ASN A 108 -31.47 -3.83 -0.60
C ASN A 108 -31.75 -5.19 -1.26
N GLY A 109 -32.93 -5.75 -0.98
CA GLY A 109 -33.42 -6.92 -1.72
C GLY A 109 -34.06 -6.45 -3.02
N GLU A 110 -33.73 -7.09 -4.13
CA GLU A 110 -34.47 -6.88 -5.38
C GLU A 110 -35.93 -7.32 -5.23
N VAL A 111 -36.86 -6.62 -5.89
CA VAL A 111 -38.27 -7.03 -5.96
C VAL A 111 -38.73 -7.21 -7.41
N GLN A 112 -39.04 -8.46 -7.78
CA GLN A 112 -39.70 -8.81 -9.04
C GLN A 112 -41.16 -9.20 -8.82
N THR A 113 -41.96 -9.14 -9.88
CA THR A 113 -43.37 -9.54 -9.88
C THR A 113 -43.68 -10.53 -10.98
N ILE A 114 -44.57 -11.48 -10.67
CA ILE A 114 -45.20 -12.40 -11.60
C ILE A 114 -46.70 -12.12 -11.53
N THR A 115 -47.33 -11.69 -12.62
CA THR A 115 -48.78 -11.44 -12.67
C THR A 115 -49.42 -12.35 -13.70
N THR A 116 -50.43 -13.12 -13.31
CA THR A 116 -51.29 -13.88 -14.23
C THR A 116 -52.61 -13.16 -14.45
N SER A 117 -53.18 -13.29 -15.65
CA SER A 117 -54.49 -12.73 -15.99
C SER A 117 -55.17 -13.52 -17.11
N ALA A 118 -56.48 -13.28 -17.32
CA ALA A 118 -57.26 -13.77 -18.46
C ALA A 118 -58.24 -12.67 -18.92
N ALA A 119 -58.92 -12.87 -20.05
CA ALA A 119 -59.89 -11.90 -20.56
C ALA A 119 -61.14 -11.79 -19.63
N PRO A 120 -61.82 -10.62 -19.58
CA PRO A 120 -63.01 -10.45 -18.75
C PRO A 120 -64.11 -11.47 -19.08
N GLY A 121 -64.59 -12.18 -18.05
CA GLY A 121 -65.60 -13.23 -18.17
C GLY A 121 -65.07 -14.65 -18.38
N GLU A 122 -63.76 -14.81 -18.57
CA GLU A 122 -63.09 -16.11 -18.60
C GLU A 122 -62.72 -16.60 -17.19
N VAL A 123 -62.36 -17.88 -17.08
CA VAL A 123 -61.81 -18.48 -15.86
C VAL A 123 -60.37 -18.90 -16.14
N LEU A 124 -59.42 -18.29 -15.42
CA LEU A 124 -58.02 -18.66 -15.49
C LEU A 124 -57.81 -20.06 -14.90
N GLY A 125 -56.94 -20.83 -15.52
CA GLY A 125 -56.51 -22.14 -15.02
C GLY A 125 -55.15 -22.55 -15.60
N GLY A 126 -54.75 -23.79 -15.35
CA GLY A 126 -53.51 -24.34 -15.90
C GLY A 126 -52.25 -23.96 -15.13
N VAL A 127 -51.11 -24.03 -15.82
CA VAL A 127 -49.78 -23.92 -15.21
C VAL A 127 -48.78 -23.20 -16.13
N PHE A 128 -47.66 -22.74 -15.58
CA PHE A 128 -46.55 -22.16 -16.32
C PHE A 128 -45.18 -22.52 -15.69
N THR A 129 -44.10 -22.24 -16.41
CA THR A 129 -42.73 -22.24 -15.86
C THR A 129 -42.03 -20.96 -16.30
N ILE A 130 -41.17 -20.43 -15.43
CA ILE A 130 -40.31 -19.28 -15.70
C ILE A 130 -38.85 -19.73 -15.77
N GLU A 131 -38.00 -18.84 -16.23
CA GLU A 131 -36.57 -19.06 -16.39
C GLU A 131 -35.80 -17.85 -15.88
N LEU A 132 -34.71 -18.13 -15.18
CA LEU A 132 -33.74 -17.13 -14.74
C LEU A 132 -32.41 -17.44 -15.40
N ASP A 133 -31.86 -16.47 -16.12
CA ASP A 133 -30.54 -16.53 -16.72
C ASP A 133 -29.57 -15.66 -15.91
N THR A 134 -28.66 -16.29 -15.17
CA THR A 134 -27.57 -15.60 -14.46
C THR A 134 -26.20 -15.77 -15.13
N THR A 135 -26.15 -16.17 -16.41
CA THR A 135 -24.86 -16.39 -17.11
C THR A 135 -24.01 -15.12 -17.23
N ALA A 136 -24.64 -13.94 -17.30
CA ALA A 136 -23.95 -12.65 -17.31
C ALA A 136 -23.13 -12.39 -16.02
N SER A 137 -23.54 -12.95 -14.88
CA SER A 137 -22.82 -12.91 -13.60
C SER A 137 -22.08 -14.21 -13.27
N GLY A 138 -21.79 -15.03 -14.29
CA GLY A 138 -21.03 -16.29 -14.14
C GLY A 138 -21.84 -17.48 -13.62
N GLY A 139 -23.16 -17.34 -13.50
CA GLY A 139 -24.07 -18.39 -13.06
C GLY A 139 -24.56 -19.29 -14.20
N SER A 140 -25.87 -19.57 -14.23
CA SER A 140 -26.46 -20.48 -15.23
C SER A 140 -27.91 -20.12 -15.55
N ILE A 141 -28.40 -20.66 -16.67
CA ILE A 141 -29.82 -20.66 -17.02
C ILE A 141 -30.51 -21.77 -16.23
N GLN A 142 -31.56 -21.43 -15.47
CA GLN A 142 -32.38 -22.39 -14.73
C GLN A 142 -33.86 -22.15 -15.02
N ARG A 143 -34.58 -23.24 -15.30
CA ARG A 143 -36.05 -23.26 -15.38
C ARG A 143 -36.65 -23.63 -14.03
N SER A 144 -37.74 -22.98 -13.68
CA SER A 144 -38.50 -23.25 -12.46
C SER A 144 -39.18 -24.62 -12.48
N GLY A 145 -39.54 -25.11 -11.30
CA GLY A 145 -40.64 -26.08 -11.19
C GLY A 145 -41.95 -25.53 -11.79
N VAL A 146 -42.93 -26.40 -11.97
CA VAL A 146 -44.25 -26.04 -12.51
C VAL A 146 -45.01 -25.17 -11.50
N ILE A 147 -45.32 -23.93 -11.87
CA ILE A 147 -46.10 -22.98 -11.09
C ILE A 147 -47.56 -23.06 -11.54
N GLY A 148 -48.48 -23.31 -10.60
CA GLY A 148 -49.92 -23.26 -10.86
C GLY A 148 -50.44 -21.83 -10.93
N PHE A 149 -51.48 -21.58 -11.72
CA PHE A 149 -52.15 -20.27 -11.78
C PHE A 149 -52.62 -19.74 -10.41
N ASN A 150 -52.85 -20.64 -9.45
CA ASN A 150 -53.27 -20.38 -8.07
C ASN A 150 -52.22 -20.83 -7.01
N ALA A 151 -50.95 -20.95 -7.41
CA ALA A 151 -49.86 -21.34 -6.52
C ALA A 151 -49.81 -20.45 -5.28
N GLN A 152 -49.63 -21.05 -4.11
CA GLN A 152 -49.51 -20.30 -2.86
C GLN A 152 -48.17 -19.55 -2.81
N ALA A 153 -48.09 -18.48 -2.01
CA ALA A 153 -46.86 -17.71 -1.88
C ALA A 153 -45.70 -18.56 -1.32
N SER A 154 -45.96 -19.30 -0.24
CA SER A 154 -45.02 -20.21 0.41
C SER A 154 -45.75 -21.30 1.23
N GLY A 155 -45.00 -22.17 1.91
CA GLY A 155 -45.50 -23.12 2.90
C GLY A 155 -45.78 -24.54 2.37
N SER A 156 -45.47 -24.80 1.10
CA SER A 156 -45.60 -26.12 0.47
C SER A 156 -44.65 -26.25 -0.70
N ARG A 157 -44.33 -27.47 -1.15
CA ARG A 157 -43.44 -27.73 -2.31
C ARG A 157 -43.99 -27.21 -3.65
N VAL A 158 -45.24 -26.76 -3.68
CA VAL A 158 -45.91 -26.11 -4.83
C VAL A 158 -46.10 -24.60 -4.62
N GLY A 159 -45.55 -24.04 -3.55
CA GLY A 159 -45.51 -22.60 -3.31
C GLY A 159 -44.44 -21.95 -4.18
N VAL A 160 -44.68 -20.70 -4.59
CA VAL A 160 -43.76 -19.96 -5.48
C VAL A 160 -42.38 -19.82 -4.83
N LYS A 161 -42.30 -19.50 -3.54
CA LYS A 161 -41.04 -19.39 -2.80
C LYS A 161 -40.22 -20.68 -2.86
N GLU A 162 -40.83 -21.83 -2.59
CA GLU A 162 -40.16 -23.13 -2.59
C GLU A 162 -39.78 -23.59 -4.00
N ILE A 163 -40.59 -23.26 -5.02
CA ILE A 163 -40.28 -23.55 -6.43
C ILE A 163 -39.07 -22.73 -6.89
N LEU A 164 -38.99 -21.45 -6.54
CA LEU A 164 -37.88 -20.57 -6.95
C LEU A 164 -36.59 -20.91 -6.19
N ASN A 165 -36.65 -21.12 -4.87
CA ASN A 165 -35.49 -21.53 -4.06
C ASN A 165 -34.98 -22.97 -4.38
N ALA A 166 -35.69 -23.73 -5.21
CA ALA A 166 -35.21 -24.99 -5.77
C ALA A 166 -34.37 -24.83 -7.05
N MET A 167 -34.36 -23.65 -7.69
CA MET A 167 -33.51 -23.38 -8.85
C MET A 167 -32.06 -23.18 -8.41
N ALA A 168 -31.11 -23.85 -9.09
CA ALA A 168 -29.72 -23.90 -8.64
C ALA A 168 -29.00 -22.54 -8.64
N ASN A 169 -29.47 -21.58 -9.43
CA ASN A 169 -28.93 -20.22 -9.51
C ASN A 169 -29.58 -19.22 -8.52
N ILE A 170 -30.63 -19.62 -7.81
CA ILE A 170 -31.21 -18.89 -6.67
C ILE A 170 -30.77 -19.54 -5.34
N GLY A 171 -30.78 -20.87 -5.31
CA GLY A 171 -30.45 -21.65 -4.11
C GLY A 171 -31.50 -21.53 -2.99
N PRO A 172 -31.30 -22.25 -1.87
CA PRO A 172 -32.31 -22.42 -0.82
C PRO A 172 -32.65 -21.14 -0.03
N SER A 173 -31.96 -20.02 -0.28
CA SER A 173 -32.11 -18.77 0.47
C SER A 173 -32.05 -17.51 -0.41
N GLY A 174 -32.12 -17.66 -1.75
CA GLY A 174 -32.06 -16.53 -2.68
C GLY A 174 -33.35 -15.71 -2.73
N VAL A 175 -34.53 -16.36 -2.63
CA VAL A 175 -35.81 -15.67 -2.38
C VAL A 175 -36.04 -15.56 -0.88
N GLN A 176 -35.99 -14.32 -0.38
CA GLN A 176 -36.24 -13.98 1.02
C GLN A 176 -37.72 -14.06 1.36
N ASP A 177 -38.60 -13.53 0.50
CA ASP A 177 -40.04 -13.54 0.71
C ASP A 177 -40.86 -13.57 -0.58
N VAL A 178 -42.11 -14.03 -0.48
CA VAL A 178 -43.10 -13.92 -1.55
C VAL A 178 -44.42 -13.48 -0.94
N VAL A 179 -44.98 -12.39 -1.45
CA VAL A 179 -46.32 -11.89 -1.09
C VAL A 179 -47.26 -12.14 -2.28
N MET A 180 -48.46 -12.62 -2.01
CA MET A 180 -49.47 -12.93 -3.03
C MET A 180 -50.66 -11.99 -2.90
N SER A 181 -51.14 -11.44 -4.02
CA SER A 181 -52.36 -10.64 -4.05
C SER A 181 -53.60 -11.51 -3.78
N PRO A 182 -54.74 -10.91 -3.40
CA PRO A 182 -56.04 -11.52 -3.65
C PRO A 182 -56.17 -11.86 -5.15
N ALA A 183 -56.90 -12.94 -5.46
CA ALA A 183 -57.24 -13.26 -6.83
C ALA A 183 -58.27 -12.27 -7.39
N ASP A 184 -58.13 -11.90 -8.67
CA ASP A 184 -59.12 -11.07 -9.36
C ASP A 184 -60.38 -11.87 -9.76
N ALA A 185 -61.32 -11.22 -10.47
CA ALA A 185 -62.57 -11.84 -10.90
C ALA A 185 -62.41 -12.97 -11.94
N GLN A 186 -61.25 -13.10 -12.57
CA GLN A 186 -60.87 -14.15 -13.52
C GLN A 186 -60.03 -15.25 -12.84
N GLY A 187 -59.53 -15.01 -11.62
CA GLY A 187 -58.60 -15.88 -10.90
C GLY A 187 -57.12 -15.51 -11.09
N GLY A 188 -56.82 -14.37 -11.71
CA GLY A 188 -55.48 -13.82 -11.87
C GLY A 188 -54.87 -13.38 -10.54
N ILE A 189 -53.56 -13.60 -10.38
CA ILE A 189 -52.81 -13.34 -9.14
C ILE A 189 -51.49 -12.63 -9.48
N THR A 190 -51.11 -11.65 -8.65
CA THR A 190 -49.74 -11.12 -8.61
C THR A 190 -48.99 -11.76 -7.43
N TRP A 191 -47.85 -12.38 -7.71
CA TRP A 191 -46.84 -12.70 -6.72
C TRP A 191 -45.74 -11.63 -6.78
N THR A 192 -45.45 -11.02 -5.65
CA THR A 192 -44.33 -10.09 -5.43
C THR A 192 -43.22 -10.87 -4.73
N ILE A 193 -42.07 -11.01 -5.37
CA ILE A 193 -40.92 -11.81 -4.94
C ILE A 193 -39.83 -10.85 -4.47
N THR A 194 -39.44 -10.95 -3.20
CA THR A 194 -38.30 -10.22 -2.64
C THR A 194 -37.10 -11.15 -2.55
N PHE A 195 -36.02 -10.81 -3.25
CA PHE A 195 -34.76 -11.52 -3.18
C PHE A 195 -33.95 -11.12 -1.93
N ASN A 196 -33.10 -12.04 -1.50
CA ASN A 196 -32.11 -11.81 -0.47
C ASN A 196 -31.06 -10.81 -0.97
N THR A 197 -30.62 -9.88 -0.13
CA THR A 197 -29.59 -8.87 -0.44
C THR A 197 -28.28 -9.49 -0.95
N ALA A 198 -27.98 -10.72 -0.56
CA ALA A 198 -26.82 -11.49 -1.02
C ALA A 198 -26.90 -11.93 -2.50
N MET A 199 -28.06 -11.81 -3.15
CA MET A 199 -28.23 -12.08 -4.59
C MET A 199 -27.78 -10.91 -5.47
N GLY A 200 -27.66 -9.69 -4.90
CA GLY A 200 -27.36 -8.47 -5.66
C GLY A 200 -28.49 -8.06 -6.60
N ASP A 201 -28.12 -7.60 -7.80
CA ASP A 201 -29.04 -7.32 -8.91
C ASP A 201 -29.31 -8.62 -9.69
N VAL A 202 -30.58 -9.01 -9.78
CA VAL A 202 -31.05 -10.28 -10.32
C VAL A 202 -31.68 -10.03 -11.69
N PRO A 203 -31.23 -10.72 -12.76
CA PRO A 203 -31.85 -10.58 -14.07
C PRO A 203 -33.35 -10.85 -14.03
N GLN A 204 -34.13 -10.07 -14.79
CA GLN A 204 -35.58 -10.23 -14.80
C GLN A 204 -35.97 -11.64 -15.29
N PHE A 205 -36.88 -12.29 -14.56
CA PHE A 205 -37.45 -13.57 -15.01
C PHE A 205 -38.01 -13.48 -16.43
N THR A 206 -37.84 -14.56 -17.19
CA THR A 206 -38.46 -14.75 -18.50
C THR A 206 -39.45 -15.92 -18.47
N LEU A 207 -40.43 -15.91 -19.39
CA LEU A 207 -41.44 -16.97 -19.46
C LEU A 207 -40.88 -18.14 -20.29
N SER A 208 -40.64 -19.29 -19.64
CA SER A 208 -40.07 -20.47 -20.30
C SER A 208 -41.14 -21.34 -20.96
N SER A 209 -42.32 -21.47 -20.33
CA SER A 209 -43.48 -22.14 -20.94
C SER A 209 -44.80 -21.70 -20.29
N SER A 210 -45.86 -21.51 -21.07
CA SER A 210 -47.22 -21.33 -20.54
C SER A 210 -48.16 -22.42 -21.06
N PHE A 211 -48.90 -23.03 -20.14
CA PHE A 211 -50.03 -23.92 -20.36
C PHE A 211 -51.25 -23.41 -19.58
N LEU A 212 -51.41 -22.07 -19.51
CA LEU A 212 -52.58 -21.45 -18.91
C LEU A 212 -53.81 -21.65 -19.79
N THR A 213 -54.98 -21.69 -19.16
CA THR A 213 -56.29 -21.83 -19.80
C THR A 213 -57.20 -20.63 -19.51
N GLY A 214 -58.15 -20.39 -20.41
CA GLY A 214 -58.97 -19.18 -20.44
C GLY A 214 -58.57 -18.30 -21.63
N SER A 215 -59.54 -17.69 -22.32
CA SER A 215 -59.24 -16.82 -23.46
C SER A 215 -58.41 -15.62 -23.01
N GLY A 216 -57.37 -15.28 -23.78
CA GLY A 216 -56.44 -14.20 -23.43
C GLY A 216 -55.59 -14.43 -22.18
N ALA A 217 -55.45 -15.69 -21.71
CA ALA A 217 -54.62 -15.99 -20.55
C ALA A 217 -53.14 -15.61 -20.77
N ASN A 218 -52.53 -14.91 -19.81
CA ASN A 218 -51.19 -14.35 -19.94
C ASN A 218 -50.38 -14.43 -18.64
N VAL A 219 -49.04 -14.36 -18.76
CA VAL A 219 -48.09 -14.15 -17.66
C VAL A 219 -47.28 -12.89 -17.97
N VAL A 220 -47.26 -11.94 -17.04
CA VAL A 220 -46.41 -10.74 -17.09
C VAL A 220 -45.35 -10.85 -16.01
N LEU A 221 -44.10 -10.61 -16.38
CA LEU A 221 -42.93 -10.64 -15.50
C LEU A 221 -42.30 -9.24 -15.52
N SER A 222 -42.00 -8.68 -14.34
CA SER A 222 -41.45 -7.32 -14.24
C SER A 222 -40.59 -7.15 -12.99
N THR A 223 -39.37 -6.64 -13.14
CA THR A 223 -38.61 -6.08 -12.00
C THR A 223 -39.24 -4.74 -11.61
N THR A 224 -39.52 -4.57 -10.32
CA THR A 224 -40.21 -3.39 -9.75
C THR A 224 -39.30 -2.53 -8.86
N LEU A 225 -38.24 -3.15 -8.33
CA LEU A 225 -37.12 -2.51 -7.66
C LEU A 225 -35.88 -3.36 -7.96
N ASN A 226 -34.87 -2.80 -8.61
CA ASN A 226 -33.59 -3.47 -8.89
C ASN A 226 -32.74 -3.68 -7.63
N GLY A 227 -31.77 -4.59 -7.71
CA GLY A 227 -30.70 -4.67 -6.72
C GLY A 227 -29.81 -3.42 -6.77
N ASN A 228 -29.41 -2.92 -5.60
CA ASN A 228 -28.60 -1.72 -5.47
C ASN A 228 -27.11 -2.08 -5.55
N VAL A 229 -26.64 -2.28 -6.79
CA VAL A 229 -25.24 -2.54 -7.08
C VAL A 229 -24.51 -1.29 -7.59
N ILE A 230 -23.24 -1.16 -7.23
CA ILE A 230 -22.34 -0.17 -7.81
C ILE A 230 -22.09 -0.58 -9.27
N HIS A 231 -22.53 0.27 -10.20
CA HIS A 231 -22.50 0.00 -11.64
C HIS A 231 -21.77 1.10 -12.45
N GLY A 232 -21.06 1.99 -11.77
CA GLY A 232 -20.26 3.05 -12.40
C GLY A 232 -19.97 4.21 -11.46
N GLY A 233 -19.52 5.32 -12.04
CA GLY A 233 -18.98 6.45 -11.28
C GLY A 233 -17.49 6.30 -11.03
N VAL A 234 -16.93 7.19 -10.20
CA VAL A 234 -15.51 7.18 -9.82
C VAL A 234 -15.33 7.69 -8.40
N PHE A 235 -14.16 7.42 -7.80
CA PHE A 235 -13.72 8.05 -6.56
C PHE A 235 -12.25 8.50 -6.67
N THR A 236 -11.78 9.32 -5.72
CA THR A 236 -10.36 9.65 -5.57
C THR A 236 -9.92 9.53 -4.12
N LEU A 237 -8.65 9.17 -3.92
CA LEU A 237 -8.01 9.16 -2.62
C LEU A 237 -7.06 10.36 -2.51
N GLY A 238 -6.89 10.90 -1.30
CA GLY A 238 -5.98 12.01 -1.03
C GLY A 238 -5.09 11.73 0.17
N PHE A 239 -3.79 11.97 0.03
CA PHE A 239 -2.78 11.74 1.05
C PHE A 239 -1.84 12.94 1.13
N ASN A 240 -1.57 13.44 2.33
CA ASN A 240 -0.68 14.58 2.63
C ASN A 240 -0.81 15.84 1.73
N GLY A 241 -1.98 16.06 1.12
CA GLY A 241 -2.27 17.21 0.26
C GLY A 241 -2.33 16.90 -1.24
N ASP A 242 -1.83 15.74 -1.66
CA ASP A 242 -2.00 15.22 -3.02
C ASP A 242 -3.35 14.51 -3.18
N THR A 243 -3.75 14.22 -4.42
CA THR A 243 -4.97 13.47 -4.74
C THR A 243 -4.76 12.63 -6.00
N THR A 244 -5.23 11.38 -5.97
CA THR A 244 -5.13 10.45 -7.11
C THR A 244 -5.93 10.95 -8.31
N ARG A 245 -5.60 10.42 -9.49
CA ARG A 245 -6.54 10.40 -10.62
C ARG A 245 -7.85 9.70 -10.23
N ASP A 246 -8.90 9.93 -11.03
CA ASP A 246 -10.18 9.22 -10.90
C ASP A 246 -9.97 7.69 -10.95
N LEU A 247 -10.51 6.99 -9.96
CA LEU A 247 -10.51 5.53 -9.81
C LEU A 247 -11.90 4.97 -10.08
N ALA A 248 -11.99 3.89 -10.84
CA ALA A 248 -13.23 3.18 -11.11
C ALA A 248 -13.65 2.34 -9.87
N PRO A 249 -14.95 2.06 -9.66
CA PRO A 249 -15.40 1.22 -8.55
C PRO A 249 -14.78 -0.18 -8.51
N ASP A 250 -14.41 -0.71 -9.67
CA ASP A 250 -13.80 -2.02 -9.93
C ASP A 250 -12.31 -1.92 -10.29
N THR A 251 -11.64 -0.79 -9.97
CA THR A 251 -10.19 -0.60 -10.12
C THR A 251 -9.40 -1.79 -9.55
N SER A 252 -8.45 -2.30 -10.32
CA SER A 252 -7.55 -3.38 -9.88
C SER A 252 -6.60 -2.94 -8.77
N ASP A 253 -6.00 -3.92 -8.09
CA ASP A 253 -4.87 -3.72 -7.19
C ASP A 253 -3.72 -2.96 -7.87
N ALA A 254 -3.31 -3.41 -9.07
CA ALA A 254 -2.24 -2.75 -9.83
C ALA A 254 -2.59 -1.30 -10.24
N GLU A 255 -3.83 -1.04 -10.67
CA GLU A 255 -4.27 0.32 -11.02
C GLU A 255 -4.41 1.24 -9.81
N MET A 256 -4.76 0.69 -8.63
CA MET A 256 -4.80 1.39 -7.35
C MET A 256 -3.38 1.74 -6.88
N GLN A 257 -2.47 0.76 -6.88
CA GLN A 257 -1.05 0.95 -6.57
C GLN A 257 -0.47 2.07 -7.44
N GLN A 258 -0.60 1.97 -8.76
CA GLN A 258 -0.07 2.98 -9.68
C GLN A 258 -0.64 4.37 -9.39
N ALA A 259 -1.94 4.48 -9.07
CA ALA A 259 -2.55 5.79 -8.78
C ALA A 259 -2.05 6.42 -7.46
N LEU A 260 -1.62 5.60 -6.51
CA LEU A 260 -1.05 6.03 -5.23
C LEU A 260 0.43 6.38 -5.39
N GLU A 261 1.21 5.60 -6.15
CA GLU A 261 2.62 5.87 -6.47
C GLU A 261 2.80 7.04 -7.46
N GLU A 262 1.71 7.51 -8.09
CA GLU A 262 1.65 8.77 -8.83
C GLU A 262 1.64 10.02 -7.90
N LEU A 263 1.44 9.86 -6.58
CA LEU A 263 1.44 10.96 -5.61
C LEU A 263 2.85 11.27 -5.11
N GLN A 264 3.26 12.54 -5.07
CA GLN A 264 4.61 12.91 -4.62
C GLN A 264 4.86 12.64 -3.13
N SER A 265 3.79 12.49 -2.35
CA SER A 265 3.80 12.13 -0.94
C SER A 265 3.85 10.63 -0.64
N ILE A 266 3.83 9.76 -1.66
CA ILE A 266 3.93 8.30 -1.53
C ILE A 266 5.12 7.80 -2.37
N GLU A 267 6.06 7.10 -1.73
CA GLU A 267 7.23 6.51 -2.41
C GLU A 267 6.91 5.16 -3.06
N SER A 268 6.32 4.23 -2.31
CA SER A 268 5.84 2.94 -2.83
C SER A 268 4.79 2.32 -1.91
N VAL A 269 3.87 1.55 -2.50
CA VAL A 269 2.86 0.76 -1.76
C VAL A 269 2.74 -0.65 -2.34
N ASP A 270 2.35 -1.61 -1.53
CA ASP A 270 1.80 -2.88 -1.99
C ASP A 270 0.28 -2.86 -1.80
N VAL A 271 -0.49 -3.35 -2.77
CA VAL A 271 -1.95 -3.29 -2.75
C VAL A 271 -2.53 -4.67 -3.04
N THR A 272 -3.42 -5.14 -2.18
CA THR A 272 -4.22 -6.34 -2.45
C THR A 272 -5.70 -6.00 -2.46
N ARG A 273 -6.47 -6.61 -3.37
CA ARG A 273 -7.91 -6.36 -3.54
C ARG A 273 -8.75 -7.60 -3.26
N VAL A 274 -9.88 -7.41 -2.59
CA VAL A 274 -10.89 -8.45 -2.35
C VAL A 274 -12.28 -7.94 -2.73
N GLY A 275 -13.08 -8.81 -3.33
CA GLY A 275 -14.42 -8.52 -3.85
C GLY A 275 -14.62 -9.12 -5.25
N PRO A 276 -15.75 -8.81 -5.92
CA PRO A 276 -16.83 -7.98 -5.43
C PRO A 276 -17.66 -8.66 -4.32
N ASP A 277 -18.34 -7.87 -3.49
CA ASP A 277 -19.50 -8.32 -2.71
C ASP A 277 -20.79 -8.29 -3.55
N ALA A 278 -21.93 -8.63 -2.94
CA ALA A 278 -23.23 -8.65 -3.63
C ALA A 278 -23.75 -7.26 -4.07
N GLN A 279 -23.11 -6.18 -3.61
CA GLN A 279 -23.40 -4.80 -4.01
C GLN A 279 -22.35 -4.27 -5.01
N ASN A 280 -21.45 -5.13 -5.52
CA ASN A 280 -20.25 -4.76 -6.30
C ASN A 280 -19.28 -3.85 -5.52
N GLY A 281 -19.31 -3.89 -4.19
CA GLY A 281 -18.29 -3.29 -3.33
C GLY A 281 -17.01 -4.11 -3.31
N TYR A 282 -15.88 -3.43 -3.11
CA TYR A 282 -14.56 -4.02 -2.98
C TYR A 282 -13.86 -3.43 -1.75
N TYR A 283 -12.85 -4.12 -1.25
CA TYR A 283 -11.83 -3.49 -0.42
C TYR A 283 -10.43 -3.71 -0.97
N TRP A 284 -9.58 -2.71 -0.74
CA TRP A 284 -8.16 -2.72 -1.04
C TRP A 284 -7.41 -2.52 0.27
N ASP A 285 -6.56 -3.48 0.64
CA ASP A 285 -5.57 -3.30 1.70
C ASP A 285 -4.32 -2.69 1.05
N VAL A 286 -3.98 -1.47 1.44
CA VAL A 286 -2.85 -0.67 0.96
C VAL A 286 -1.78 -0.67 2.05
N THR A 287 -0.63 -1.25 1.75
CA THR A 287 0.51 -1.33 2.67
C THR A 287 1.60 -0.36 2.20
N PHE A 288 2.01 0.59 3.04
CA PHE A 288 3.08 1.52 2.71
C PHE A 288 4.44 0.83 2.86
N THR A 289 5.18 0.74 1.77
CA THR A 289 6.44 -0.03 1.68
C THR A 289 7.68 0.85 1.54
N GLY A 290 7.52 2.12 1.14
CA GLY A 290 8.62 3.07 1.00
C GLY A 290 9.16 3.58 2.34
N ASP A 291 10.47 3.77 2.43
CA ASP A 291 11.15 4.29 3.62
C ASP A 291 10.69 5.72 3.96
N ALA A 292 10.31 6.52 2.96
CA ALA A 292 9.72 7.85 3.13
C ALA A 292 8.28 7.83 3.67
N ASN A 293 7.67 6.66 3.81
CA ASN A 293 6.35 6.44 4.40
C ASN A 293 6.38 5.44 5.58
N ALA A 294 7.55 5.22 6.19
CA ALA A 294 7.64 4.43 7.43
C ALA A 294 7.02 5.18 8.63
N GLY A 295 6.65 4.46 9.70
CA GLY A 295 6.05 5.05 10.91
C GLY A 295 4.52 5.18 10.84
N ASP A 296 3.91 5.76 11.88
CA ASP A 296 2.45 5.92 12.00
C ASP A 296 1.95 7.02 11.05
N LEU A 297 1.14 6.68 10.03
CA LEU A 297 0.70 7.61 9.00
C LEU A 297 -0.74 8.09 9.22
N PRO A 298 -1.08 9.34 8.81
CA PRO A 298 -2.48 9.75 8.75
C PRO A 298 -3.26 8.88 7.77
N LEU A 299 -4.55 8.64 8.07
CA LEU A 299 -5.45 7.95 7.14
C LEU A 299 -5.58 8.73 5.82
N MET A 300 -5.53 8.00 4.70
CA MET A 300 -5.95 8.54 3.41
C MET A 300 -7.39 9.08 3.50
N THR A 301 -7.62 10.18 2.80
CA THR A 301 -8.93 10.84 2.71
C THR A 301 -9.64 10.44 1.42
N VAL A 302 -10.97 10.43 1.41
CA VAL A 302 -11.75 10.30 0.19
C VAL A 302 -12.05 11.69 -0.34
N GLY A 303 -11.49 12.05 -1.49
CA GLY A 303 -11.64 13.38 -2.08
C GLY A 303 -12.97 13.49 -2.83
N LYS A 304 -13.08 12.76 -3.94
CA LYS A 304 -14.28 12.65 -4.77
C LYS A 304 -14.93 11.29 -4.54
N ASN A 305 -16.25 11.25 -4.51
CA ASN A 305 -17.05 10.03 -4.61
C ASN A 305 -18.29 10.34 -5.45
N THR A 306 -18.36 9.76 -6.64
CA THR A 306 -19.54 9.83 -7.53
C THR A 306 -20.02 8.43 -7.92
N LEU A 307 -19.79 7.44 -7.05
CA LEU A 307 -20.20 6.06 -7.29
C LEU A 307 -21.72 5.95 -7.46
N LEU A 308 -22.14 5.20 -8.48
CA LEU A 308 -23.54 5.08 -8.88
C LEU A 308 -24.18 3.90 -8.14
N ALA A 309 -24.60 4.15 -6.90
CA ALA A 309 -25.55 3.32 -6.15
C ALA A 309 -26.20 4.16 -5.02
N THR A 310 -27.33 3.69 -4.49
CA THR A 310 -27.98 4.29 -3.32
C THR A 310 -27.08 4.16 -2.10
N ASN A 311 -26.78 5.28 -1.47
CA ASN A 311 -25.81 5.39 -0.36
C ASN A 311 -24.44 4.76 -0.69
N ALA A 312 -23.96 4.92 -1.93
CA ALA A 312 -22.61 4.51 -2.29
C ALA A 312 -21.57 5.30 -1.48
N ALA A 313 -20.71 4.59 -0.75
CA ALA A 313 -19.69 5.15 0.12
C ALA A 313 -18.32 4.55 -0.18
N VAL A 314 -17.29 5.37 -0.11
CA VAL A 314 -15.89 4.93 0.04
C VAL A 314 -15.44 5.36 1.42
N VAL A 315 -14.79 4.46 2.15
CA VAL A 315 -14.31 4.68 3.53
C VAL A 315 -12.90 4.15 3.65
N VAL A 316 -12.01 4.88 4.32
CA VAL A 316 -10.66 4.44 4.68
C VAL A 316 -10.61 4.11 6.17
N THR A 317 -9.99 3.00 6.54
CA THR A 317 -9.84 2.52 7.92
C THR A 317 -8.44 1.97 8.17
N PRO A 318 -7.86 2.13 9.37
CA PRO A 318 -6.56 1.53 9.69
C PRO A 318 -6.69 0.01 9.85
N ARG A 319 -5.65 -0.71 9.44
CA ARG A 319 -5.52 -2.17 9.59
C ARG A 319 -4.34 -2.52 10.49
N SER A 320 -3.19 -1.91 10.22
CA SER A 320 -1.97 -1.94 11.03
C SER A 320 -1.42 -0.52 11.04
N ALA A 321 -1.35 0.11 12.20
CA ALA A 321 -0.63 1.38 12.33
C ALA A 321 0.87 1.10 12.41
N GLY A 322 1.66 1.91 11.71
CA GLY A 322 3.12 1.96 11.84
C GLY A 322 3.59 2.34 13.24
N ASN A 323 4.90 2.34 13.47
CA ASN A 323 5.47 2.49 14.81
C ASN A 323 6.09 3.87 15.09
N GLN A 324 5.87 4.37 16.31
CA GLN A 324 6.45 5.61 16.82
C GLN A 324 7.21 5.36 18.13
N LEU A 325 8.41 5.90 18.24
CA LEU A 325 9.17 5.99 19.49
C LEU A 325 8.51 6.98 20.46
N GLY A 326 8.63 6.67 21.74
CA GLY A 326 8.14 7.50 22.84
C GLY A 326 8.92 7.28 24.13
N GLY A 327 8.48 7.93 25.20
CA GLY A 327 9.04 7.72 26.54
C GLY A 327 10.42 8.36 26.71
N SER A 328 11.32 7.67 27.41
CA SER A 328 12.63 8.21 27.78
C SER A 328 13.73 7.17 27.87
N PHE A 329 14.98 7.60 27.76
CA PHE A 329 16.16 6.77 27.98
C PHE A 329 17.10 7.46 28.97
N LYS A 330 18.12 6.74 29.45
CA LYS A 330 19.22 7.35 30.21
C LYS A 330 20.55 7.03 29.54
N LEU A 331 21.53 7.88 29.76
CA LEU A 331 22.91 7.63 29.35
C LEU A 331 23.79 7.50 30.60
N THR A 332 24.78 6.60 30.53
CA THR A 332 25.77 6.40 31.59
C THR A 332 27.16 6.69 31.05
N PHE A 333 27.88 7.59 31.72
CA PHE A 333 29.28 7.92 31.42
C PHE A 333 30.12 7.79 32.69
N SER A 334 31.26 7.09 32.61
CA SER A 334 32.17 6.87 33.75
C SER A 334 31.45 6.41 35.04
N SER A 335 30.50 5.48 34.91
CA SER A 335 29.64 4.93 35.99
C SER A 335 28.62 5.88 36.63
N THR A 336 28.43 7.09 36.09
CA THR A 336 27.34 8.00 36.53
C THR A 336 26.26 8.04 35.45
N THR A 337 24.99 7.87 35.86
CA THR A 337 23.83 7.80 34.96
C THR A 337 22.99 9.07 35.03
N THR A 338 22.46 9.52 33.89
CA THR A 338 21.60 10.71 33.81
C THR A 338 20.24 10.51 34.49
N ALA A 339 19.51 11.61 34.68
CA ALA A 339 18.06 11.55 34.78
C ALA A 339 17.45 10.98 33.48
N ASP A 340 16.13 10.74 33.48
CA ASP A 340 15.40 10.36 32.27
C ASP A 340 15.47 11.48 31.22
N ILE A 341 16.02 11.15 30.04
CA ILE A 341 16.10 12.02 28.86
C ILE A 341 14.91 11.65 27.96
N PRO A 342 14.01 12.58 27.61
CA PRO A 342 12.93 12.33 26.65
C PRO A 342 13.48 11.79 25.31
N CYS A 343 12.76 10.87 24.66
CA CYS A 343 13.17 10.33 23.36
C CYS A 343 13.26 11.39 22.26
N ASP A 344 12.54 12.50 22.43
CA ASP A 344 12.47 13.67 21.55
C ASP A 344 13.29 14.87 22.06
N ALA A 345 14.19 14.66 23.04
CA ALA A 345 14.98 15.71 23.66
C ALA A 345 15.79 16.52 22.64
N ASP A 346 15.69 17.84 22.69
CA ASP A 346 16.55 18.71 21.88
C ASP A 346 18.02 18.63 22.32
N ALA A 347 18.91 19.16 21.48
CA ALA A 347 20.36 19.12 21.73
C ALA A 347 20.77 19.82 23.04
N SER A 348 20.06 20.86 23.47
CA SER A 348 20.34 21.59 24.72
C SER A 348 19.89 20.81 25.95
N THR A 349 18.79 20.08 25.84
CA THR A 349 18.25 19.20 26.87
C THR A 349 19.17 18.00 27.10
N LEU A 350 19.58 17.32 26.03
CA LEU A 350 20.54 16.21 26.13
C LEU A 350 21.91 16.66 26.63
N LYS A 351 22.42 17.81 26.17
CA LYS A 351 23.64 18.44 26.71
C LYS A 351 23.52 18.67 28.22
N SER A 352 22.46 19.31 28.68
CA SER A 352 22.25 19.65 30.10
C SER A 352 22.17 18.39 30.96
N ALA A 353 21.50 17.34 30.49
CA ALA A 353 21.41 16.05 31.18
C ALA A 353 22.78 15.38 31.35
N LEU A 354 23.63 15.42 30.32
CA LEU A 354 24.99 14.87 30.37
C LEU A 354 25.93 15.71 31.24
N GLU A 355 25.95 17.05 31.09
CA GLU A 355 26.83 17.92 31.87
C GLU A 355 26.51 17.87 33.39
N THR A 356 25.27 17.55 33.75
CA THR A 356 24.85 17.31 35.15
C THR A 356 25.58 16.12 35.80
N LEU A 357 26.16 15.19 35.03
CA LEU A 357 26.97 14.09 35.56
C LEU A 357 28.29 14.57 36.19
N GLY A 358 28.78 15.77 35.84
CA GLY A 358 30.06 16.34 36.29
C GLY A 358 31.32 15.62 35.76
N THR A 359 31.20 14.38 35.29
CA THR A 359 32.30 13.55 34.77
C THR A 359 32.62 13.78 33.29
N VAL A 360 31.70 14.36 32.52
CA VAL A 360 31.83 14.58 31.06
C VAL A 360 32.55 15.89 30.68
N GLY A 361 32.71 16.83 31.62
CA GLY A 361 33.21 18.17 31.35
C GLY A 361 32.23 19.02 30.53
N THR A 362 32.73 19.93 29.69
CA THR A 362 31.92 20.72 28.75
C THR A 362 31.77 20.01 27.40
N LEU A 363 30.54 19.99 26.89
CA LEU A 363 30.14 19.34 25.64
C LEU A 363 29.68 20.34 24.58
N ASP A 364 29.82 19.98 23.31
CA ASP A 364 28.98 20.50 22.22
C ASP A 364 28.06 19.38 21.74
N VAL A 365 26.78 19.68 21.51
CA VAL A 365 25.77 18.68 21.13
C VAL A 365 24.94 19.25 20.00
N SER A 366 24.76 18.44 18.96
CA SER A 366 23.82 18.72 17.88
C SER A 366 22.94 17.50 17.60
N ARG A 367 21.70 17.71 17.19
CA ARG A 367 20.74 16.65 16.85
C ARG A 367 20.38 16.71 15.37
N SER A 368 20.06 15.56 14.77
CA SER A 368 19.38 15.48 13.48
C SER A 368 17.93 16.00 13.55
N GLU A 369 17.29 16.10 12.40
CA GLU A 369 15.82 16.00 12.32
C GLU A 369 15.36 14.61 12.78
N ALA A 370 14.05 14.47 13.01
CA ALA A 370 13.46 13.18 13.32
C ALA A 370 13.51 12.25 12.09
N ASP A 371 13.74 10.96 12.30
CA ASP A 371 13.19 9.96 11.37
C ASP A 371 11.66 9.84 11.56
N LEU A 372 11.00 9.13 10.65
CA LEU A 372 9.53 9.06 10.65
C LEU A 372 8.96 8.26 11.85
N GLN A 373 9.77 7.40 12.48
CA GLN A 373 9.41 6.77 13.76
C GLN A 373 9.71 7.67 14.97
N GLY A 374 10.21 8.90 14.78
CA GLY A 374 10.57 9.82 15.87
C GLY A 374 11.92 9.50 16.52
N GLY A 375 12.79 8.74 15.84
CA GLY A 375 14.18 8.55 16.23
C GLY A 375 15.05 9.74 15.86
N TYR A 376 16.16 9.90 16.57
CA TYR A 376 17.11 11.00 16.39
C TYR A 376 18.54 10.52 16.53
N ILE A 377 19.45 11.21 15.85
CA ILE A 377 20.90 11.08 16.04
C ILE A 377 21.40 12.33 16.76
N TRP A 378 21.97 12.15 17.95
CA TRP A 378 22.71 13.19 18.67
C TRP A 378 24.21 12.99 18.49
N THR A 379 24.89 14.00 17.96
CA THR A 379 26.36 14.05 17.85
C THR A 379 26.90 14.88 18.99
N ILE A 380 27.70 14.25 19.86
CA ILE A 380 28.23 14.80 21.11
C ILE A 380 29.75 14.94 20.96
N SER A 381 30.26 16.16 21.08
CA SER A 381 31.70 16.47 21.03
C SER A 381 32.19 16.86 22.43
N PHE A 382 33.20 16.17 22.94
CA PHE A 382 33.79 16.46 24.24
C PHE A 382 34.86 17.55 24.10
N LEU A 383 34.62 18.74 24.66
CA LEU A 383 35.49 19.92 24.44
C LEU A 383 36.62 20.08 25.46
N THR A 384 36.53 19.38 26.59
CA THR A 384 37.43 19.55 27.75
C THR A 384 38.15 18.26 28.15
N LEU A 385 37.58 17.10 27.82
CA LEU A 385 38.23 15.80 27.97
C LEU A 385 39.06 15.50 26.72
N LYS A 386 40.19 14.79 26.89
CA LYS A 386 41.16 14.51 25.83
C LYS A 386 41.53 13.03 25.80
N GLY A 387 41.79 12.52 24.59
CA GLY A 387 42.09 11.11 24.35
C GLY A 387 40.83 10.25 24.32
N SER A 388 41.02 8.94 24.18
CA SER A 388 39.91 7.98 24.05
C SER A 388 39.08 7.89 25.34
N LEU A 389 37.79 8.17 25.24
CA LEU A 389 36.83 8.14 26.34
C LEU A 389 36.04 6.82 26.35
N SER A 390 35.33 6.56 27.45
CA SER A 390 34.37 5.45 27.50
C SER A 390 33.15 5.78 26.63
N GLN A 391 32.69 4.83 25.81
CA GLN A 391 31.41 4.95 25.10
C GLN A 391 30.26 5.14 26.10
N LEU A 392 29.34 6.05 25.78
CA LEU A 392 28.08 6.23 26.50
C LEU A 392 27.26 4.93 26.46
N VAL A 393 26.81 4.45 27.62
CA VAL A 393 25.96 3.26 27.74
C VAL A 393 24.51 3.68 27.98
N SER A 394 23.59 3.25 27.11
CA SER A 394 22.17 3.58 27.20
C SER A 394 21.37 2.60 28.06
N ASP A 395 20.49 3.13 28.91
CA ASP A 395 19.38 2.40 29.53
C ASP A 395 18.08 2.80 28.81
N VAL A 396 17.45 1.82 28.16
CA VAL A 396 16.22 1.98 27.36
C VAL A 396 14.98 1.37 28.05
N THR A 397 15.06 1.07 29.35
CA THR A 397 13.94 0.46 30.09
C THR A 397 12.67 1.32 30.14
N ARG A 398 12.80 2.65 30.02
CA ARG A 398 11.69 3.61 29.93
C ARG A 398 11.37 4.06 28.50
N LEU A 399 12.09 3.56 27.50
CA LEU A 399 11.84 3.88 26.10
C LEU A 399 10.58 3.11 25.69
N THR A 400 9.66 3.75 24.99
CA THR A 400 8.42 3.13 24.51
C THR A 400 8.38 3.15 22.99
N GLU A 401 7.51 2.32 22.45
CA GLU A 401 7.30 2.16 21.02
C GLU A 401 5.83 1.78 20.85
N THR A 402 5.09 2.52 20.04
CA THR A 402 3.77 2.08 19.58
C THR A 402 3.98 1.04 18.48
N ARG A 403 3.28 -0.09 18.54
CA ARG A 403 3.23 -1.09 17.45
C ARG A 403 1.86 -1.75 17.47
N THR A 404 1.34 -2.12 16.29
CA THR A 404 0.07 -2.86 16.17
C THR A 404 0.24 -4.28 15.65
N ASP A 405 1.43 -4.64 15.17
CA ASP A 405 1.80 -5.96 14.65
C ASP A 405 1.83 -7.09 15.71
N GLY A 406 1.73 -6.76 17.00
CA GLY A 406 1.82 -7.71 18.11
C GLY A 406 3.22 -8.28 18.34
N ALA A 407 4.25 -7.73 17.68
CA ALA A 407 5.63 -8.15 17.87
C ALA A 407 6.22 -7.62 19.19
N ALA A 408 7.37 -8.17 19.58
CA ALA A 408 8.17 -7.58 20.66
C ALA A 408 8.73 -6.22 20.22
N ALA A 409 8.89 -5.29 21.17
CA ALA A 409 9.46 -3.98 20.90
C ALA A 409 10.88 -4.10 20.30
N SER A 410 11.11 -3.35 19.23
CA SER A 410 12.34 -3.31 18.44
C SER A 410 13.19 -2.07 18.73
N LYS A 411 12.62 -1.12 19.48
CA LYS A 411 13.26 0.10 19.97
C LYS A 411 14.64 -0.12 20.60
N GLY A 412 15.53 0.85 20.42
CA GLY A 412 16.80 0.91 21.11
C GLY A 412 17.46 2.28 21.07
N VAL A 413 18.59 2.36 21.75
CA VAL A 413 19.56 3.45 21.68
C VAL A 413 20.94 2.79 21.52
N ARG A 414 21.83 3.36 20.72
CA ARG A 414 23.18 2.85 20.45
C ARG A 414 24.20 3.97 20.24
#